data_AF-A0A8J7DTV0-F1
#
_entry.id   AF-A0A8J7DTV0-F1
#
_cell.length_a   1.000
_cell.length_b   1.000
_cell.length_c   1.000
_cell.angle_alpha   90.00
_cell.angle_beta   90.00
_cell.angle_gamma   90.00
#
_symmetry.space_group_name_H-M   'P 1'
#
loop_
_entity.id
_entity.type
_entity.pdbx_description
1 polymer ?
#
loop_
_entity_poly.entity_id
_entity_poly.type
_entity_poly.pdbx_seq_one_letter_code
_entity_poly.pdbx_strand_id
1 'polypeptide(L)'
;MQGVVSPVSLPLGSRELEIVVQPDSFSIGRHQFNRPSDDVLEMFTDGILEVFDYLRRASKHSIDLAPEICQASLVRLAEEGRMAYKEFFGEDRPSKILASRLTEGVAPTFVSESTAFPWEVLFGGTEDDYEAGNADCFWGFRHTPARILDFSKDVIDFPPEQSSPSDMLFCLHHKLMQAHQHERPLIERIVRGTQADRFTVFGPRCSLAVCEGTALKGDDLLKYLYNARHNMLHFACHCQKSPRGDDMLLVSFINEEATEAESPILELETRRFSLRDGKFLYQPLIFLNACQSAGGPDDLRRTFNLPKHFMQQGAAAVIATACPVPDCFAAAFAKKFYACFLQGEVVEDDVTGQKLVRLTSIGEALRQTRCYFLKKHNNPLGLAYGLYSPAHYRLAALPTPMAA
;
A
#
# COMPACT_ATOMS: atom_id res chain seq x y z
N MET A 1 -19.85 31.24 11.35
CA MET A 1 -18.68 31.29 12.25
C MET A 1 -17.48 30.84 11.45
N GLN A 2 -16.55 31.75 11.16
CA GLN A 2 -15.34 31.47 10.39
C GLN A 2 -14.33 30.79 11.32
N GLY A 3 -14.14 29.49 11.14
CA GLY A 3 -13.07 28.76 11.80
C GLY A 3 -11.73 29.21 11.22
N VAL A 4 -10.89 29.78 12.06
CA VAL A 4 -9.51 30.12 11.71
C VAL A 4 -8.77 28.80 11.51
N VAL A 5 -8.46 28.47 10.25
CA VAL A 5 -7.50 27.41 9.92
C VAL A 5 -6.14 27.93 10.35
N SER A 6 -5.72 27.58 11.56
CA SER A 6 -4.37 27.86 12.02
C SER A 6 -3.41 26.98 11.23
N PRO A 7 -2.38 27.54 10.57
CA PRO A 7 -1.33 26.71 9.99
C PRO A 7 -0.58 26.11 11.17
N VAL A 8 -0.87 24.84 11.48
CA VAL A 8 -0.03 24.09 12.40
C VAL A 8 1.34 24.00 11.74
N SER A 9 2.23 24.86 12.22
CA SER A 9 3.66 24.77 12.02
C SER A 9 4.07 23.32 12.28
N LEU A 10 4.69 22.69 11.28
CA LEU A 10 5.24 21.33 11.36
C LEU A 10 5.83 21.03 12.75
N PRO A 11 5.56 19.88 13.38
CA PRO A 11 6.68 19.16 13.94
C PRO A 11 7.57 18.82 12.74
N LEU A 12 8.77 19.40 12.69
CA LEU A 12 9.78 19.02 11.71
C LEU A 12 9.90 17.49 11.66
N GLY A 13 9.48 16.91 10.54
CA GLY A 13 9.69 15.52 10.14
C GLY A 13 8.91 14.48 10.95
N SER A 14 8.17 13.62 10.27
CA SER A 14 8.31 12.21 10.68
C SER A 14 9.80 11.92 10.52
N ARG A 15 10.50 11.69 11.63
CA ARG A 15 11.90 11.30 11.55
C ARG A 15 11.89 9.92 10.90
N GLU A 16 12.45 9.82 9.71
CA GLU A 16 12.63 8.52 9.08
C GLU A 16 13.93 7.91 9.58
N LEU A 17 13.90 6.61 9.83
CA LEU A 17 15.09 5.83 10.09
C LEU A 17 15.39 5.02 8.82
N GLU A 18 16.27 5.57 8.00
CA GLU A 18 16.70 4.89 6.79
C GLU A 18 17.54 3.64 7.11
N ILE A 19 17.12 2.53 6.52
CA ILE A 19 17.81 1.25 6.52
C ILE A 19 18.10 0.95 5.04
N VAL A 20 19.34 1.23 4.63
CA VAL A 20 19.76 1.03 3.24
C VAL A 20 20.22 -0.41 3.08
N VAL A 21 19.55 -1.18 2.23
CA VAL A 21 19.79 -2.61 2.02
C VAL A 21 20.44 -2.81 0.65
N GLN A 22 21.73 -3.12 0.66
CA GLN A 22 22.56 -3.42 -0.51
C GLN A 22 22.69 -4.94 -0.71
N PRO A 23 23.21 -5.42 -1.85
CA PRO A 23 23.31 -6.86 -2.13
C PRO A 23 23.96 -7.69 -1.02
N ASP A 24 25.07 -7.21 -0.45
CA ASP A 24 25.86 -7.96 0.53
C ASP A 24 25.85 -7.36 1.96
N SER A 25 25.19 -6.21 2.13
CA SER A 25 25.24 -5.48 3.40
C SER A 25 24.00 -4.63 3.61
N PHE A 26 23.78 -4.17 4.83
CA PHE A 26 22.83 -3.10 5.09
C PHE A 26 23.47 -2.05 5.98
N SER A 27 22.95 -0.82 5.93
CA SER A 27 23.42 0.26 6.78
C SER A 27 22.31 1.02 7.48
N ILE A 28 22.57 1.43 8.72
CA ILE A 28 21.72 2.32 9.51
C ILE A 28 22.53 3.57 9.85
N GLY A 29 22.24 4.67 9.15
CA GLY A 29 23.10 5.85 9.15
C GLY A 29 24.51 5.52 8.66
N ARG A 30 25.54 5.90 9.44
CA ARG A 30 26.96 5.67 9.09
C ARG A 30 27.48 4.27 9.39
N HIS A 31 26.64 3.36 9.87
CA HIS A 31 27.06 2.03 10.31
C HIS A 31 26.61 0.98 9.31
N GLN A 32 27.54 0.15 8.85
CA GLN A 32 27.32 -0.93 7.90
C GLN A 32 27.47 -2.28 8.60
N PHE A 33 26.64 -3.24 8.19
CA PHE A 33 26.48 -4.57 8.77
C PHE A 33 26.30 -5.61 7.67
N ASN A 34 26.54 -6.88 8.00
CA ASN A 34 26.30 -7.97 7.06
C ASN A 34 24.80 -8.17 6.85
N ARG A 35 24.39 -8.38 5.59
CA ARG A 35 23.01 -8.74 5.27
C ARG A 35 22.86 -10.26 5.25
N PRO A 36 21.69 -10.81 5.65
CA PRO A 36 21.34 -12.18 5.33
C PRO A 36 21.37 -12.43 3.81
N SER A 37 21.70 -13.64 3.38
CA SER A 37 21.64 -13.99 1.96
C SER A 37 20.20 -13.94 1.44
N ASP A 38 20.04 -13.76 0.12
CA ASP A 38 18.71 -13.78 -0.49
C ASP A 38 17.97 -15.10 -0.24
N ASP A 39 18.67 -16.24 -0.25
CA ASP A 39 18.08 -17.56 0.06
C ASP A 39 17.47 -17.62 1.47
N VAL A 40 18.11 -16.96 2.45
CA VAL A 40 17.61 -16.91 3.83
C VAL A 40 16.36 -16.03 3.92
N LEU A 41 16.38 -14.86 3.26
CA LEU A 41 15.22 -13.97 3.21
C LEU A 41 14.05 -14.57 2.46
N GLU A 42 14.35 -15.33 1.42
CA GLU A 42 13.40 -16.09 0.63
C GLU A 42 12.69 -17.13 1.49
N MET A 43 13.44 -17.92 2.26
CA MET A 43 12.88 -18.91 3.19
C MET A 43 11.89 -18.27 4.18
N PHE A 44 12.26 -17.16 4.83
CA PHE A 44 11.33 -16.47 5.75
C PHE A 44 10.13 -15.86 5.03
N THR A 45 10.35 -15.33 3.83
CA THR A 45 9.26 -14.79 3.01
C THR A 45 8.26 -15.88 2.69
N ASP A 46 8.71 -17.07 2.28
CA ASP A 46 7.83 -18.19 1.98
C ASP A 46 7.02 -18.60 3.22
N GLY A 47 7.65 -18.70 4.40
CA GLY A 47 6.95 -18.97 5.67
C GLY A 47 5.87 -17.93 6.00
N ILE A 48 6.17 -16.63 5.83
CA ILE A 48 5.19 -15.55 6.01
C ILE A 48 4.02 -15.69 5.04
N LEU A 49 4.31 -15.99 3.77
CA LEU A 49 3.30 -16.10 2.72
C LEU A 49 2.40 -17.33 2.91
N GLU A 50 2.91 -18.42 3.47
CA GLU A 50 2.09 -19.56 3.90
C GLU A 50 1.06 -19.16 4.98
N VAL A 51 1.45 -18.32 5.94
CA VAL A 51 0.54 -17.83 6.97
C VAL A 51 -0.50 -16.88 6.36
N PHE A 52 -0.09 -16.00 5.44
CA PHE A 52 -1.04 -15.15 4.72
C PHE A 52 -2.02 -15.96 3.86
N ASP A 53 -1.58 -17.04 3.20
CA ASP A 53 -2.49 -17.91 2.44
C ASP A 53 -3.47 -18.64 3.36
N TYR A 54 -3.02 -19.05 4.55
CA TYR A 54 -3.90 -19.58 5.59
C TYR A 54 -4.97 -18.55 6.01
N LEU A 55 -4.58 -17.32 6.32
CA LEU A 55 -5.49 -16.21 6.67
C LEU A 55 -6.46 -15.88 5.52
N ARG A 56 -5.97 -15.84 4.28
CA ARG A 56 -6.78 -15.63 3.08
C ARG A 56 -7.87 -16.70 2.94
N ARG A 57 -7.53 -17.97 3.15
CA ARG A 57 -8.50 -19.07 3.12
C ARG A 57 -9.52 -18.95 4.25
N ALA A 58 -9.07 -18.61 5.46
CA ALA A 58 -9.94 -18.44 6.63
C ALA A 58 -10.91 -17.25 6.49
N SER A 59 -10.48 -16.15 5.84
CA SER A 59 -11.29 -14.93 5.63
C SER A 59 -11.97 -14.87 4.25
N LYS A 60 -12.08 -16.00 3.53
CA LYS A 60 -12.61 -16.04 2.15
C LYS A 60 -14.00 -15.42 2.00
N HIS A 61 -14.85 -15.57 3.02
CA HIS A 61 -16.25 -15.13 2.99
C HIS A 61 -16.60 -14.12 4.08
N SER A 62 -15.65 -13.78 4.95
CA SER A 62 -15.85 -12.88 6.08
C SER A 62 -14.54 -12.15 6.39
N ILE A 63 -14.64 -10.86 6.72
CA ILE A 63 -13.49 -10.10 7.22
C ILE A 63 -13.17 -10.47 8.67
N ASP A 64 -14.16 -10.97 9.42
CA ASP A 64 -14.00 -11.44 10.80
C ASP A 64 -13.38 -12.84 10.84
N LEU A 65 -12.36 -13.01 11.68
CA LEU A 65 -11.78 -14.31 12.01
C LEU A 65 -12.11 -14.70 13.45
N ALA A 66 -12.11 -16.00 13.70
CA ALA A 66 -12.16 -16.52 15.07
C ALA A 66 -10.89 -16.08 15.83
N PRO A 67 -11.00 -15.68 17.12
CA PRO A 67 -9.85 -15.25 17.92
C PRO A 67 -8.70 -16.26 17.93
N GLU A 68 -9.00 -17.56 17.91
CA GLU A 68 -8.01 -18.63 17.92
C GLU A 68 -7.22 -18.69 16.61
N ILE A 69 -7.89 -18.43 15.48
CA ILE A 69 -7.25 -18.34 14.15
C ILE A 69 -6.33 -17.13 14.11
N CYS A 70 -6.79 -15.98 14.63
CA CYS A 70 -5.99 -14.77 14.75
C CYS A 70 -4.73 -15.03 15.58
N GLN A 71 -4.91 -15.54 16.79
CA GLN A 71 -3.83 -15.80 17.73
C GLN A 71 -2.80 -16.78 17.16
N ALA A 72 -3.24 -17.92 16.62
CA ALA A 72 -2.35 -18.89 16.01
C ALA A 72 -1.58 -18.30 14.81
N SER A 73 -2.22 -17.44 14.03
CA SER A 73 -1.56 -16.77 12.91
C SER A 73 -0.56 -15.72 13.36
N LEU A 74 -0.85 -14.97 14.43
CA LEU A 74 0.09 -14.01 15.03
C LEU A 74 1.33 -14.72 15.56
N VAL A 75 1.19 -15.84 16.26
CA VAL A 75 2.36 -16.62 16.75
C VAL A 75 3.23 -17.07 15.58
N ARG A 76 2.64 -17.64 14.52
CA ARG A 76 3.39 -18.07 13.33
C ARG A 76 4.06 -16.92 12.58
N LEU A 77 3.36 -15.78 12.43
CA LEU A 77 3.95 -14.58 11.83
C LEU A 77 5.08 -14.01 12.71
N ALA A 78 4.94 -14.05 14.03
CA ALA A 78 5.96 -13.61 14.97
C ALA A 78 7.20 -14.52 14.91
N GLU A 79 7.04 -15.82 14.68
CA GLU A 79 8.14 -16.77 14.48
C GLU A 79 9.04 -16.32 13.32
N GLU A 80 8.45 -16.24 12.13
CA GLU A 80 9.14 -15.85 10.89
C GLU A 80 9.70 -14.43 10.99
N GLY A 81 8.88 -13.49 11.49
CA GLY A 81 9.24 -12.09 11.67
C GLY A 81 10.40 -11.89 12.65
N ARG A 82 10.48 -12.72 13.70
CA ARG A 82 11.55 -12.67 14.71
C ARG A 82 12.83 -13.31 14.19
N MET A 83 12.73 -14.41 13.44
CA MET A 83 13.90 -15.01 12.77
C MET A 83 14.52 -14.00 11.80
N ALA A 84 13.72 -13.39 10.92
CA ALA A 84 14.18 -12.34 10.03
C ALA A 84 14.77 -11.13 10.80
N TYR A 85 14.11 -10.69 11.89
CA TYR A 85 14.63 -9.61 12.73
C TYR A 85 16.01 -9.94 13.32
N LYS A 86 16.22 -11.17 13.79
CA LYS A 86 17.53 -11.60 14.34
C LYS A 86 18.60 -11.69 13.28
N GLU A 87 18.27 -12.18 12.09
CA GLU A 87 19.23 -12.28 10.98
C GLU A 87 19.71 -10.89 10.52
N PHE A 88 18.82 -9.89 10.47
CA PHE A 88 19.24 -8.51 10.17
C PHE A 88 19.86 -7.80 11.38
N PHE A 89 19.22 -7.86 12.53
CA PHE A 89 19.45 -6.91 13.63
C PHE A 89 19.84 -7.58 14.95
N GLY A 90 20.08 -8.88 14.97
CA GLY A 90 20.41 -9.66 16.17
C GLY A 90 21.79 -9.36 16.74
N GLU A 91 22.70 -8.77 15.96
CA GLU A 91 23.95 -8.24 16.47
C GLU A 91 23.70 -7.10 17.48
N ASP A 92 24.55 -7.02 18.52
CA ASP A 92 24.41 -6.05 19.61
C ASP A 92 24.35 -4.59 19.12
N ARG A 93 25.09 -4.27 18.06
CA ARG A 93 25.20 -2.89 17.55
C ARG A 93 23.98 -2.44 16.74
N PRO A 94 23.48 -3.15 15.70
CA PRO A 94 22.21 -2.83 15.05
C PRO A 94 21.05 -2.70 16.04
N SER A 95 20.92 -3.67 16.95
CA SER A 95 19.86 -3.70 17.97
C SER A 95 19.86 -2.43 18.84
N LYS A 96 21.03 -2.02 19.35
CA LYS A 96 21.18 -0.78 20.12
C LYS A 96 20.85 0.47 19.32
N ILE A 97 21.23 0.54 18.04
CA ILE A 97 20.89 1.67 17.17
C ILE A 97 19.38 1.75 17.00
N LEU A 98 18.72 0.64 16.65
CA LEU A 98 17.28 0.57 16.49
C LEU A 98 16.56 0.98 17.77
N ALA A 99 16.92 0.40 18.92
CA ALA A 99 16.31 0.74 20.21
C ALA A 99 16.43 2.24 20.56
N SER A 100 17.53 2.88 20.16
CA SER A 100 17.76 4.31 20.43
C SER A 100 17.06 5.27 19.44
N ARG A 101 16.77 4.81 18.22
CA ARG A 101 16.31 5.66 17.12
C ARG A 101 14.89 5.38 16.67
N LEU A 102 14.42 4.15 16.76
CA LEU A 102 13.10 3.72 16.34
C LEU A 102 12.08 3.94 17.47
N THR A 103 11.87 5.20 17.83
CA THR A 103 10.87 5.61 18.83
C THR A 103 9.48 5.75 18.21
N GLU A 104 8.48 6.05 19.03
CA GLU A 104 7.13 6.37 18.54
C GLU A 104 7.18 7.54 17.54
N GLY A 105 6.42 7.41 16.44
CA GLY A 105 6.39 8.38 15.34
C GLY A 105 7.58 8.34 14.37
N VAL A 106 8.59 7.49 14.60
CA VAL A 106 9.70 7.27 13.66
C VAL A 106 9.33 6.17 12.67
N ALA A 107 9.43 6.46 11.38
CA ALA A 107 9.14 5.51 10.31
C ALA A 107 10.43 4.75 9.92
N PRO A 108 10.49 3.41 10.05
CA PRO A 108 11.58 2.66 9.46
C PRO A 108 11.40 2.62 7.94
N THR A 109 12.34 3.22 7.20
CA THR A 109 12.29 3.33 5.74
C THR A 109 13.38 2.46 5.13
N PHE A 110 12.99 1.41 4.42
CA PHE A 110 13.90 0.49 3.75
C PHE A 110 14.22 0.98 2.36
N VAL A 111 15.48 1.30 2.08
CA VAL A 111 15.96 1.71 0.76
C VAL A 111 16.61 0.50 0.09
N SER A 112 15.98 -0.05 -0.95
CA SER A 112 16.46 -1.26 -1.64
C SER A 112 15.90 -1.39 -3.04
N GLU A 113 16.74 -1.75 -4.02
CA GLU A 113 16.30 -1.98 -5.41
C GLU A 113 15.65 -3.35 -5.67
N SER A 114 15.89 -4.34 -4.80
CA SER A 114 15.59 -5.75 -5.07
C SER A 114 15.11 -6.56 -3.87
N THR A 115 15.27 -6.10 -2.62
CA THR A 115 14.89 -6.89 -1.45
C THR A 115 13.39 -6.81 -1.19
N ALA A 116 12.67 -7.76 -1.77
CA ALA A 116 11.25 -8.01 -1.55
C ALA A 116 11.06 -8.76 -0.22
N PHE A 117 10.74 -8.03 0.86
CA PHE A 117 10.38 -8.62 2.15
C PHE A 117 9.13 -7.93 2.74
N PRO A 118 8.19 -8.68 3.35
CA PRO A 118 7.07 -8.11 4.13
C PRO A 118 7.54 -7.49 5.45
N TRP A 119 8.21 -6.32 5.38
CA TRP A 119 8.79 -5.62 6.54
C TRP A 119 7.79 -5.31 7.66
N GLU A 120 6.49 -5.27 7.34
CA GLU A 120 5.40 -5.14 8.30
C GLU A 120 5.37 -6.28 9.33
N VAL A 121 5.85 -7.47 8.97
CA VAL A 121 5.84 -8.68 9.81
C VAL A 121 7.05 -8.75 10.74
N LEU A 122 8.07 -7.90 10.57
CA LEU A 122 9.23 -7.88 11.47
C LEU A 122 8.79 -7.78 12.93
N PHE A 123 9.35 -8.67 13.76
CA PHE A 123 8.96 -8.83 15.16
C PHE A 123 10.14 -8.52 16.08
N GLY A 124 10.04 -7.41 16.80
CA GLY A 124 11.10 -6.92 17.70
C GLY A 124 10.92 -7.31 19.17
N GLY A 125 10.03 -8.26 19.48
CA GLY A 125 9.70 -8.69 20.84
C GLY A 125 10.65 -9.75 21.43
N THR A 126 10.44 -10.04 22.71
CA THR A 126 11.14 -11.12 23.43
C THR A 126 10.65 -12.51 23.01
N GLU A 127 11.16 -13.57 23.64
CA GLU A 127 10.66 -14.93 23.44
C GLU A 127 9.23 -15.08 23.96
N ASP A 128 8.96 -14.60 25.17
CA ASP A 128 7.62 -14.58 25.76
C ASP A 128 6.62 -13.80 24.89
N ASP A 129 7.03 -12.65 24.33
CA ASP A 129 6.19 -11.87 23.42
C ASP A 129 5.84 -12.65 22.15
N TYR A 130 6.82 -13.39 21.61
CA TYR A 130 6.66 -14.21 20.41
C TYR A 130 5.69 -15.37 20.67
N GLU A 131 5.89 -16.12 21.75
CA GLU A 131 5.02 -17.24 22.13
C GLU A 131 3.58 -16.76 22.42
N ALA A 132 3.44 -15.54 22.93
CA ALA A 132 2.16 -14.88 23.14
C ALA A 132 1.57 -14.23 21.89
N GLY A 133 2.26 -14.24 20.74
CA GLY A 133 1.79 -13.58 19.51
C GLY A 133 1.52 -12.09 19.69
N ASN A 134 2.33 -11.40 20.51
CA ASN A 134 2.06 -10.03 20.94
C ASN A 134 2.04 -9.05 19.76
N ALA A 135 0.85 -8.56 19.42
CA ALA A 135 0.63 -7.67 18.29
C ALA A 135 1.47 -6.38 18.35
N ASP A 136 1.74 -5.85 19.54
CA ASP A 136 2.45 -4.58 19.70
C ASP A 136 3.95 -4.70 19.38
N CYS A 137 4.46 -5.92 19.22
CA CYS A 137 5.84 -6.19 18.84
C CYS A 137 6.06 -6.29 17.31
N PHE A 138 5.00 -6.30 16.50
CA PHE A 138 5.10 -6.24 15.05
C PHE A 138 5.31 -4.81 14.56
N TRP A 139 6.27 -4.64 13.64
CA TRP A 139 6.57 -3.33 13.06
C TRP A 139 5.39 -2.72 12.30
N GLY A 140 4.58 -3.53 11.63
CA GLY A 140 3.43 -3.07 10.85
C GLY A 140 2.27 -2.53 11.71
N PHE A 141 2.18 -2.91 12.99
CA PHE A 141 1.18 -2.39 13.94
C PHE A 141 1.73 -1.25 14.79
N ARG A 142 3.02 -1.29 15.14
CA ARG A 142 3.67 -0.30 16.00
C ARG A 142 4.20 0.91 15.24
N HIS A 143 4.78 0.71 14.07
CA HIS A 143 5.46 1.72 13.28
C HIS A 143 4.79 1.89 11.91
N THR A 144 5.39 2.71 11.05
CA THR A 144 4.95 2.96 9.68
C THR A 144 6.01 2.52 8.66
N PRO A 145 6.34 1.21 8.55
CA PRO A 145 7.36 0.74 7.61
C PRO A 145 7.09 1.19 6.18
N ALA A 146 8.13 1.68 5.53
CA ALA A 146 8.10 2.25 4.20
C ALA A 146 9.22 1.68 3.33
N ARG A 147 9.06 1.74 2.01
CA ARG A 147 10.06 1.28 1.03
C ARG A 147 10.38 2.37 0.02
N ILE A 148 11.66 2.52 -0.28
CA ILE A 148 12.17 3.33 -1.39
C ILE A 148 12.94 2.39 -2.32
N LEU A 149 12.50 2.27 -3.57
CA LEU A 149 13.02 1.29 -4.53
C LEU A 149 14.09 1.85 -5.48
N ASP A 150 14.61 3.03 -5.19
CA ASP A 150 15.51 3.78 -6.06
C ASP A 150 16.58 4.47 -5.21
N PHE A 151 17.82 3.98 -5.26
CA PHE A 151 18.95 4.59 -4.52
C PHE A 151 19.33 5.97 -5.05
N SER A 152 18.89 6.34 -6.25
CA SER A 152 19.19 7.66 -6.82
C SER A 152 18.26 8.75 -6.31
N LYS A 153 17.17 8.38 -5.63
CA LYS A 153 16.22 9.32 -5.03
C LYS A 153 16.45 9.43 -3.54
N ASP A 154 16.61 10.65 -3.09
CA ASP A 154 16.55 10.99 -1.68
C ASP A 154 15.07 11.12 -1.27
N VAL A 155 14.77 10.95 0.02
CA VAL A 155 13.44 11.13 0.60
C VAL A 155 12.86 12.51 0.23
N ILE A 156 13.72 13.53 0.12
CA ILE A 156 13.34 14.90 -0.26
C ILE A 156 12.86 15.03 -1.71
N ASP A 157 13.17 14.07 -2.58
CA ASP A 157 12.76 14.08 -3.99
C ASP A 157 11.31 13.60 -4.17
N PHE A 158 10.71 13.04 -3.13
CA PHE A 158 9.31 12.63 -3.14
C PHE A 158 8.41 13.82 -2.82
N PRO A 159 7.24 13.93 -3.48
CA PRO A 159 6.28 14.96 -3.12
C PRO A 159 5.85 14.74 -1.67
N PRO A 160 5.93 15.76 -0.79
CA PRO A 160 5.52 15.60 0.61
C PRO A 160 3.99 15.57 0.74
N GLU A 161 3.27 16.13 -0.24
CA GLU A 161 1.85 16.36 -0.17
C GLU A 161 1.14 16.01 -1.50
N GLN A 162 -0.02 15.38 -1.39
CA GLN A 162 -0.94 15.11 -2.49
C GLN A 162 -1.63 16.41 -2.91
N SER A 163 -1.66 16.65 -4.22
CA SER A 163 -2.39 17.78 -4.80
C SER A 163 -3.89 17.69 -4.50
N SER A 164 -4.55 18.82 -4.26
CA SER A 164 -6.01 18.94 -4.19
C SER A 164 -6.58 19.61 -5.45
N PRO A 165 -7.85 19.36 -5.82
CA PRO A 165 -8.82 18.45 -5.20
C PRO A 165 -8.47 16.97 -5.44
N SER A 166 -9.12 16.06 -4.72
CA SER A 166 -8.99 14.62 -4.94
C SER A 166 -9.57 14.24 -6.30
N ASP A 167 -8.77 13.56 -7.13
CA ASP A 167 -9.18 13.09 -8.45
C ASP A 167 -8.74 11.64 -8.66
N MET A 168 -9.68 10.72 -8.44
CA MET A 168 -9.46 9.30 -8.54
C MET A 168 -9.89 8.75 -9.90
N LEU A 169 -8.99 7.97 -10.52
CA LEU A 169 -9.36 6.95 -11.49
C LEU A 169 -9.49 5.60 -10.81
N PHE A 170 -10.63 4.96 -10.99
CA PHE A 170 -10.95 3.64 -10.48
C PHE A 170 -10.94 2.62 -11.63
N CYS A 171 -9.90 1.80 -11.67
CA CYS A 171 -9.69 0.72 -12.63
C CYS A 171 -10.18 -0.59 -12.01
N LEU A 172 -11.20 -1.22 -12.60
CA LEU A 172 -11.74 -2.48 -12.09
C LEU A 172 -11.89 -3.56 -13.15
N HIS A 173 -11.87 -4.81 -12.70
CA HIS A 173 -12.17 -5.97 -13.55
C HIS A 173 -13.67 -6.32 -13.46
N HIS A 174 -14.35 -6.52 -14.61
CA HIS A 174 -15.80 -6.73 -14.68
C HIS A 174 -16.28 -7.93 -13.84
N LYS A 175 -15.46 -8.97 -13.65
CA LYS A 175 -15.83 -10.17 -12.85
C LYS A 175 -15.70 -10.03 -11.33
N LEU A 176 -15.12 -8.93 -10.84
CA LEU A 176 -14.94 -8.73 -9.40
C LEU A 176 -16.19 -8.12 -8.78
N MET A 177 -17.21 -8.95 -8.51
CA MET A 177 -18.51 -8.48 -8.02
C MET A 177 -18.41 -7.72 -6.69
N GLN A 178 -17.52 -8.13 -5.79
CA GLN A 178 -17.26 -7.42 -4.54
C GLN A 178 -16.72 -6.00 -4.79
N ALA A 179 -15.86 -5.82 -5.81
CA ALA A 179 -15.36 -4.51 -6.19
C ALA A 179 -16.50 -3.61 -6.72
N HIS A 180 -17.40 -4.16 -7.55
CA HIS A 180 -18.56 -3.41 -8.08
C HIS A 180 -19.59 -3.05 -7.01
N GLN A 181 -19.95 -4.00 -6.17
CA GLN A 181 -21.07 -3.90 -5.22
C GLN A 181 -20.69 -3.18 -3.93
N HIS A 182 -19.43 -3.28 -3.51
CA HIS A 182 -18.97 -2.77 -2.23
C HIS A 182 -17.80 -1.80 -2.35
N GLU A 183 -16.69 -2.19 -2.96
CA GLU A 183 -15.47 -1.36 -2.97
C GLU A 183 -15.67 -0.02 -3.66
N ARG A 184 -16.09 -0.04 -4.92
CA ARG A 184 -16.35 1.15 -5.75
C ARG A 184 -17.30 2.13 -5.08
N PRO A 185 -18.56 1.77 -4.71
CA PRO A 185 -19.50 2.73 -4.16
C PRO A 185 -19.07 3.26 -2.78
N LEU A 186 -18.33 2.48 -1.99
CA LEU A 186 -17.86 2.94 -0.68
C LEU A 186 -16.70 3.92 -0.81
N ILE A 187 -15.75 3.65 -1.72
CA ILE A 187 -14.63 4.56 -1.99
C ILE A 187 -15.11 5.83 -2.68
N GLU A 188 -16.03 5.73 -3.64
CA GLU A 188 -16.60 6.90 -4.33
C GLU A 188 -17.20 7.90 -3.32
N ARG A 189 -17.95 7.42 -2.32
CA ARG A 189 -18.50 8.26 -1.25
C ARG A 189 -17.44 8.95 -0.40
N ILE A 190 -16.30 8.31 -0.19
CA ILE A 190 -15.19 8.86 0.61
C ILE A 190 -14.44 9.91 -0.21
N VAL A 191 -14.18 9.64 -1.49
CA VAL A 191 -13.42 10.51 -2.39
C VAL A 191 -14.20 11.78 -2.73
N ARG A 192 -15.52 11.68 -2.94
CA ARG A 192 -16.39 12.83 -3.22
C ARG A 192 -16.71 13.63 -1.95
N GLY A 193 -15.67 14.09 -1.24
CA GLY A 193 -15.82 14.89 -0.02
C GLY A 193 -16.25 16.33 -0.29
N THR A 194 -15.86 16.90 -1.42
CA THR A 194 -16.19 18.26 -1.89
C THR A 194 -16.74 18.26 -3.31
N GLN A 195 -17.30 19.40 -3.74
CA GLN A 195 -17.75 19.60 -5.13
C GLN A 195 -16.62 19.57 -6.16
N ALA A 196 -15.37 19.85 -5.73
CA ALA A 196 -14.22 19.85 -6.62
C ALA A 196 -13.63 18.45 -6.80
N ASP A 197 -13.97 17.49 -5.93
CA ASP A 197 -13.44 16.14 -5.98
C ASP A 197 -14.09 15.31 -7.10
N ARG A 198 -13.26 14.53 -7.79
CA ARG A 198 -13.65 13.71 -8.94
C ARG A 198 -13.39 12.25 -8.67
N PHE A 199 -14.34 11.43 -9.08
CA PHE A 199 -14.23 9.98 -9.12
C PHE A 199 -14.66 9.51 -10.51
N THR A 200 -13.73 8.87 -11.21
CA THR A 200 -13.90 8.41 -12.60
C THR A 200 -13.69 6.91 -12.63
N VAL A 201 -14.65 6.16 -13.16
CA VAL A 201 -14.45 4.74 -13.47
C VAL A 201 -13.80 4.63 -14.85
N PHE A 202 -12.82 3.75 -14.99
CA PHE A 202 -12.16 3.51 -16.28
C PHE A 202 -13.16 2.94 -17.31
N GLY A 203 -13.38 3.68 -18.40
CA GLY A 203 -14.45 3.42 -19.36
C GLY A 203 -14.59 4.56 -20.40
N PRO A 204 -15.75 4.71 -21.06
CA PRO A 204 -15.97 5.67 -22.15
C PRO A 204 -15.67 7.14 -21.83
N ARG A 205 -15.72 7.53 -20.54
CA ARG A 205 -15.34 8.88 -20.09
C ARG A 205 -13.84 9.14 -20.15
N CYS A 206 -13.03 8.08 -20.24
CA CYS A 206 -11.60 8.16 -20.46
C CYS A 206 -11.38 8.26 -21.98
N SER A 207 -10.99 9.43 -22.47
CA SER A 207 -10.69 9.64 -23.89
C SER A 207 -9.41 8.88 -24.29
N LEU A 208 -9.54 7.58 -24.51
CA LEU A 208 -8.47 6.75 -25.06
C LEU A 208 -8.30 7.11 -26.55
N ALA A 209 -7.07 7.38 -26.95
CA ALA A 209 -6.74 7.56 -28.36
C ALA A 209 -6.76 6.20 -29.07
N VAL A 210 -7.95 5.75 -29.46
CA VAL A 210 -8.14 4.51 -30.23
C VAL A 210 -8.18 4.86 -31.71
N CYS A 211 -7.41 4.15 -32.53
CA CYS A 211 -7.61 4.20 -33.97
C CYS A 211 -8.91 3.45 -34.29
N GLU A 212 -9.82 4.07 -35.06
CA GLU A 212 -11.08 3.42 -35.47
C GLU A 212 -10.82 2.00 -35.99
N GLY A 213 -11.55 1.02 -35.45
CA GLY A 213 -11.43 -0.40 -35.82
C GLY A 213 -10.32 -1.20 -35.12
N THR A 214 -9.58 -0.61 -34.17
CA THR A 214 -8.57 -1.35 -33.38
C THR A 214 -9.07 -1.69 -31.97
N ALA A 215 -8.76 -2.91 -31.50
CA ALA A 215 -9.08 -3.32 -30.14
C ALA A 215 -8.20 -2.57 -29.13
N LEU A 216 -8.81 -2.15 -28.01
CA LEU A 216 -8.13 -1.52 -26.88
C LEU A 216 -7.02 -2.40 -26.32
N LYS A 217 -5.84 -1.83 -26.06
CA LYS A 217 -4.70 -2.51 -25.45
C LYS A 217 -4.30 -1.85 -24.14
N GLY A 218 -3.62 -2.57 -23.25
CA GLY A 218 -3.07 -1.97 -22.02
C GLY A 218 -2.06 -0.85 -22.29
N ASP A 219 -1.45 -0.85 -23.47
CA ASP A 219 -0.62 0.25 -23.95
C ASP A 219 -1.39 1.59 -24.10
N ASP A 220 -2.67 1.52 -24.49
CA ASP A 220 -3.53 2.69 -24.62
C ASP A 220 -3.96 3.22 -23.26
N LEU A 221 -4.20 2.31 -22.29
CA LEU A 221 -4.37 2.68 -20.88
C LEU A 221 -3.12 3.40 -20.37
N LEU A 222 -1.92 2.86 -20.60
CA LEU A 222 -0.68 3.48 -20.12
C LEU A 222 -0.46 4.89 -20.72
N LYS A 223 -0.68 5.06 -22.03
CA LYS A 223 -0.66 6.38 -22.68
C LYS A 223 -1.67 7.35 -22.06
N TYR A 224 -2.87 6.87 -21.76
CA TYR A 224 -3.88 7.68 -21.08
C TYR A 224 -3.39 8.10 -19.70
N LEU A 225 -2.88 7.18 -18.88
CA LEU A 225 -2.42 7.48 -17.54
C LEU A 225 -1.29 8.53 -17.52
N TYR A 226 -0.39 8.52 -18.52
CA TYR A 226 0.65 9.55 -18.64
C TYR A 226 0.11 10.94 -18.99
N ASN A 227 -1.06 11.05 -19.62
CA ASN A 227 -1.67 12.33 -19.99
C ASN A 227 -2.80 12.75 -19.05
N ALA A 228 -3.31 11.83 -18.23
CA ALA A 228 -4.41 12.06 -17.33
C ALA A 228 -4.01 12.93 -16.14
N ARG A 229 -5.00 13.59 -15.55
CA ARG A 229 -4.83 14.51 -14.41
C ARG A 229 -5.21 13.91 -13.06
N HIS A 230 -5.33 12.58 -13.00
CA HIS A 230 -5.69 11.89 -11.77
C HIS A 230 -4.50 11.89 -10.80
N ASN A 231 -4.74 12.30 -9.56
CA ASN A 231 -3.76 12.24 -8.47
C ASN A 231 -3.95 11.01 -7.58
N MET A 232 -4.97 10.18 -7.87
CA MET A 232 -5.14 8.86 -7.29
C MET A 232 -5.52 7.84 -8.37
N LEU A 233 -4.88 6.67 -8.35
CA LEU A 233 -5.22 5.52 -9.18
C LEU A 233 -5.52 4.35 -8.27
N HIS A 234 -6.74 3.82 -8.33
CA HIS A 234 -7.11 2.62 -7.60
C HIS A 234 -7.34 1.47 -8.57
N PHE A 235 -6.65 0.35 -8.36
CA PHE A 235 -6.78 -0.86 -9.17
C PHE A 235 -7.43 -1.95 -8.33
N ALA A 236 -8.70 -2.25 -8.61
CA ALA A 236 -9.45 -3.39 -8.08
C ALA A 236 -9.60 -4.45 -9.17
N CYS A 237 -8.54 -5.22 -9.40
CA CYS A 237 -8.43 -6.05 -10.60
C CYS A 237 -7.73 -7.38 -10.35
N HIS A 238 -7.55 -8.18 -11.40
CA HIS A 238 -6.65 -9.32 -11.33
C HIS A 238 -5.27 -8.90 -11.79
N CYS A 239 -4.25 -9.55 -11.25
CA CYS A 239 -2.93 -9.56 -11.85
C CYS A 239 -2.62 -11.01 -12.24
N GLN A 240 -1.85 -11.21 -13.31
CA GLN A 240 -1.42 -12.53 -13.75
C GLN A 240 -0.06 -12.44 -14.42
N LYS A 241 0.57 -13.60 -14.66
CA LYS A 241 1.77 -13.66 -15.49
C LYS A 241 1.41 -13.65 -16.97
N SER A 242 2.10 -12.81 -17.74
CA SER A 242 2.10 -12.93 -19.19
C SER A 242 2.80 -14.23 -19.60
N PRO A 243 2.60 -14.75 -20.82
CA PRO A 243 3.35 -15.89 -21.34
C PRO A 243 4.88 -15.72 -21.33
N ARG A 244 5.38 -14.49 -21.10
CA ARG A 244 6.81 -14.18 -20.99
C ARG A 244 7.30 -14.03 -19.55
N GLY A 245 6.42 -14.20 -18.56
CA GLY A 245 6.74 -14.09 -17.13
C GLY A 245 6.64 -12.67 -16.55
N ASP A 246 6.21 -11.69 -17.35
CA ASP A 246 5.93 -10.32 -16.90
C ASP A 246 4.67 -10.27 -16.04
N ASP A 247 4.64 -9.40 -15.03
CA ASP A 247 3.38 -9.11 -14.30
C ASP A 247 2.44 -8.31 -15.19
N MET A 248 1.15 -8.63 -15.12
CA MET A 248 0.14 -8.06 -16.00
C MET A 248 -1.16 -7.80 -15.25
N LEU A 249 -1.55 -6.52 -15.16
CA LEU A 249 -2.85 -6.12 -14.62
C LEU A 249 -3.94 -6.31 -15.68
N LEU A 250 -5.04 -6.94 -15.29
CA LEU A 250 -6.23 -7.16 -16.12
C LEU A 250 -7.32 -6.16 -15.76
N VAL A 251 -7.44 -5.08 -16.52
CA VAL A 251 -8.40 -4.01 -16.25
C VAL A 251 -9.52 -4.05 -17.30
N SER A 252 -10.77 -3.96 -16.87
CA SER A 252 -11.89 -3.89 -17.81
C SER A 252 -12.22 -2.45 -18.17
N PHE A 253 -12.49 -2.20 -19.45
CA PHE A 253 -13.06 -0.95 -19.92
C PHE A 253 -14.57 -1.00 -19.70
N ILE A 254 -15.03 -0.37 -18.60
CA ILE A 254 -16.43 -0.49 -18.15
C ILE A 254 -17.30 0.50 -18.91
N ASN A 255 -18.20 -0.04 -19.74
CA ASN A 255 -19.30 0.72 -20.30
C ASN A 255 -20.57 0.40 -19.50
N GLU A 256 -21.07 1.37 -18.72
CA GLU A 256 -22.25 1.19 -17.87
C GLU A 256 -23.53 0.90 -18.67
N GLU A 257 -23.55 1.20 -19.97
CA GLU A 257 -24.66 0.92 -20.88
C GLU A 257 -24.53 -0.44 -21.60
N ALA A 258 -23.37 -1.09 -21.54
CA ALA A 258 -23.13 -2.39 -22.17
C ALA A 258 -23.37 -3.55 -21.20
N THR A 259 -23.63 -4.74 -21.74
CA THR A 259 -23.74 -5.95 -20.90
C THR A 259 -22.36 -6.35 -20.37
N GLU A 260 -22.29 -6.91 -19.14
CA GLU A 260 -21.02 -7.31 -18.50
C GLU A 260 -20.15 -8.25 -19.35
N ALA A 261 -20.76 -9.02 -20.26
CA ALA A 261 -20.10 -9.96 -21.15
C ALA A 261 -19.32 -9.30 -22.31
N GLU A 262 -19.47 -7.99 -22.52
CA GLU A 262 -18.92 -7.26 -23.66
C GLU A 262 -17.82 -6.26 -23.29
N SER A 263 -17.49 -6.12 -21.99
CA SER A 263 -16.47 -5.16 -21.53
C SER A 263 -15.06 -5.61 -21.94
N PRO A 264 -14.35 -4.87 -22.81
CA PRO A 264 -12.99 -5.23 -23.22
C PRO A 264 -12.05 -5.31 -22.03
N ILE A 265 -11.20 -6.34 -21.98
CA ILE A 265 -10.15 -6.49 -20.96
C ILE A 265 -8.84 -5.97 -21.56
N LEU A 266 -8.22 -5.02 -20.87
CA LEU A 266 -6.92 -4.47 -21.20
C LEU A 266 -5.86 -5.13 -20.32
N GLU A 267 -4.80 -5.56 -20.99
CA GLU A 267 -3.64 -6.23 -20.40
C GLU A 267 -2.47 -5.24 -20.23
N LEU A 268 -2.30 -4.69 -19.03
CA LEU A 268 -1.21 -3.77 -18.70
C LEU A 268 -0.01 -4.55 -18.15
N GLU A 269 0.86 -5.00 -19.06
CA GLU A 269 2.11 -5.71 -18.75
C GLU A 269 3.19 -4.74 -18.22
N THR A 270 3.98 -5.14 -17.21
CA THR A 270 5.06 -4.33 -16.63
C THR A 270 6.11 -3.89 -17.65
N ARG A 271 6.45 -4.74 -18.62
CA ARG A 271 7.38 -4.39 -19.70
C ARG A 271 6.95 -3.15 -20.50
N ARG A 272 5.66 -2.82 -20.53
CA ARG A 272 5.14 -1.65 -21.28
C ARG A 272 5.63 -0.35 -20.69
N PHE A 273 5.86 -0.30 -19.38
CA PHE A 273 6.46 0.87 -18.72
C PHE A 273 7.90 1.09 -19.20
N SER A 274 8.67 0.02 -19.44
CA SER A 274 10.05 0.13 -19.94
C SER A 274 10.15 0.49 -21.43
N LEU A 275 9.10 0.23 -22.20
CA LEU A 275 9.03 0.53 -23.64
C LEU A 275 8.56 1.96 -23.94
N ARG A 276 8.24 2.75 -22.91
CA ARG A 276 7.70 4.09 -23.05
C ARG A 276 8.48 5.09 -22.21
N ASP A 277 8.92 6.15 -22.86
CA ASP A 277 9.41 7.35 -22.20
C ASP A 277 8.22 8.21 -21.78
N GLY A 278 7.57 7.81 -20.69
CA GLY A 278 6.47 8.55 -20.07
C GLY A 278 6.72 8.82 -18.59
N LYS A 279 5.96 9.75 -18.01
CA LYS A 279 5.88 9.97 -16.57
C LYS A 279 4.46 10.40 -16.22
N PHE A 280 4.01 10.09 -15.01
CA PHE A 280 2.73 10.60 -14.53
C PHE A 280 2.82 12.11 -14.28
N LEU A 281 1.92 12.88 -14.90
CA LEU A 281 1.92 14.34 -14.79
C LEU A 281 1.61 14.84 -13.37
N TYR A 282 0.77 14.11 -12.63
CA TYR A 282 0.26 14.53 -11.31
C TYR A 282 0.75 13.64 -10.16
N GLN A 283 1.79 12.84 -10.39
CA GLN A 283 2.43 11.98 -9.38
C GLN A 283 1.40 11.27 -8.48
N PRO A 284 0.59 10.35 -9.02
CA PRO A 284 -0.56 9.83 -8.29
C PRO A 284 -0.15 8.96 -7.08
N LEU A 285 -1.01 8.92 -6.08
CA LEU A 285 -1.11 7.80 -5.16
C LEU A 285 -1.74 6.60 -5.88
N ILE A 286 -1.08 5.45 -5.88
CA ILE A 286 -1.54 4.24 -6.52
C ILE A 286 -1.88 3.19 -5.46
N PHE A 287 -3.09 2.65 -5.51
CA PHE A 287 -3.55 1.60 -4.61
C PHE A 287 -3.82 0.33 -5.41
N LEU A 288 -3.01 -0.71 -5.19
CA LEU A 288 -3.05 -1.97 -5.92
C LEU A 288 -3.78 -3.05 -5.12
N ASN A 289 -5.12 -3.07 -5.23
CA ASN A 289 -5.97 -4.20 -4.84
C ASN A 289 -6.09 -5.19 -6.01
N ALA A 290 -4.94 -5.72 -6.42
CA ALA A 290 -4.84 -6.63 -7.53
C ALA A 290 -4.45 -8.04 -7.05
N CYS A 291 -5.45 -8.91 -6.86
CA CYS A 291 -5.23 -10.29 -6.43
C CYS A 291 -4.73 -11.15 -7.60
N GLN A 292 -3.86 -12.13 -7.31
CA GLN A 292 -3.06 -12.92 -8.26
C GLN A 292 -1.86 -12.20 -8.91
N SER A 293 -1.40 -11.09 -8.35
CA SER A 293 -0.07 -10.57 -8.71
C SER A 293 1.04 -11.60 -8.45
N ALA A 294 0.73 -12.59 -7.61
CA ALA A 294 1.41 -13.85 -7.46
C ALA A 294 0.55 -14.99 -8.03
N GLY A 295 1.06 -15.67 -9.06
CA GLY A 295 0.57 -16.97 -9.54
C GLY A 295 0.81 -18.09 -8.51
N GLY A 296 1.24 -19.27 -8.97
CA GLY A 296 1.46 -20.44 -8.10
C GLY A 296 2.50 -20.22 -7.00
N PRO A 297 2.81 -21.25 -6.20
CA PRO A 297 3.77 -21.16 -5.09
C PRO A 297 5.15 -20.56 -5.46
N ASP A 298 5.58 -20.61 -6.73
CA ASP A 298 6.80 -19.97 -7.25
C ASP A 298 6.68 -18.47 -7.62
N ASP A 299 5.46 -17.93 -7.76
CA ASP A 299 5.22 -16.59 -8.35
C ASP A 299 5.01 -15.47 -7.30
N LEU A 300 4.93 -15.85 -6.03
CA LEU A 300 4.67 -14.99 -4.87
C LEU A 300 5.76 -13.95 -4.58
N ARG A 301 6.97 -14.18 -5.09
CA ARG A 301 8.13 -13.30 -4.93
C ARG A 301 8.12 -12.08 -5.86
N ARG A 302 7.24 -12.03 -6.87
CA ARG A 302 7.35 -11.08 -7.99
C ARG A 302 6.38 -9.89 -7.95
N THR A 303 5.40 -9.91 -7.05
CA THR A 303 4.45 -8.81 -6.76
C THR A 303 5.13 -7.48 -6.43
N PHE A 304 6.35 -7.53 -5.91
CA PHE A 304 7.16 -6.37 -5.55
C PHE A 304 7.70 -5.58 -6.76
N ASN A 305 7.70 -6.15 -7.97
CA ASN A 305 8.17 -5.44 -9.16
C ASN A 305 7.16 -4.42 -9.70
N LEU A 306 5.86 -4.68 -9.55
CA LEU A 306 4.84 -3.80 -10.08
C LEU A 306 4.88 -2.39 -9.43
N PRO A 307 4.98 -2.26 -8.09
CA PRO A 307 5.25 -0.97 -7.45
C PRO A 307 6.49 -0.26 -8.00
N LYS A 308 7.58 -0.99 -8.26
CA LYS A 308 8.82 -0.42 -8.83
C LYS A 308 8.54 0.31 -10.14
N HIS A 309 7.83 -0.31 -11.07
CA HIS A 309 7.51 0.30 -12.35
C HIS A 309 6.67 1.57 -12.20
N PHE A 310 5.68 1.59 -11.31
CA PHE A 310 4.91 2.79 -11.03
C PHE A 310 5.77 3.92 -10.42
N MET A 311 6.65 3.59 -9.47
CA MET A 311 7.53 4.57 -8.81
C MET A 311 8.58 5.15 -9.78
N GLN A 312 9.14 4.33 -10.67
CA GLN A 312 10.06 4.76 -11.73
C GLN A 312 9.40 5.76 -12.70
N GLN A 313 8.09 5.65 -12.87
CA GLN A 313 7.29 6.48 -13.76
C GLN A 313 6.72 7.72 -13.07
N GLY A 314 7.14 7.98 -11.82
CA GLY A 314 6.87 9.21 -11.09
C GLY A 314 5.61 9.18 -10.23
N ALA A 315 5.08 8.01 -9.85
CA ALA A 315 4.04 7.94 -8.83
C ALA A 315 4.55 8.54 -7.51
N ALA A 316 3.68 9.25 -6.77
CA ALA A 316 4.04 9.78 -5.46
C ALA A 316 4.17 8.66 -4.44
N ALA A 317 3.24 7.72 -4.49
CA ALA A 317 3.22 6.58 -3.59
C ALA A 317 2.52 5.39 -4.24
N VAL A 318 2.94 4.18 -3.87
CA VAL A 318 2.23 2.95 -4.20
C VAL A 318 1.95 2.18 -2.92
N ILE A 319 0.72 1.67 -2.79
CA ILE A 319 0.33 0.67 -1.80
C ILE A 319 0.03 -0.62 -2.56
N ALA A 320 0.62 -1.72 -2.12
CA ALA A 320 0.41 -3.03 -2.75
C ALA A 320 0.39 -4.14 -1.71
N THR A 321 -0.21 -5.28 -2.07
CA THR A 321 -0.22 -6.47 -1.22
C THR A 321 0.93 -7.41 -1.56
N ALA A 322 1.56 -8.00 -0.54
CA ALA A 322 2.59 -9.01 -0.69
C ALA A 322 2.02 -10.35 -1.21
N CYS A 323 0.73 -10.60 -0.95
CA CYS A 323 0.04 -11.83 -1.33
C CYS A 323 -1.36 -11.55 -1.89
N PRO A 324 -2.02 -12.55 -2.50
CA PRO A 324 -3.45 -12.49 -2.78
C PRO A 324 -4.25 -12.31 -1.49
N VAL A 325 -5.25 -11.43 -1.53
CA VAL A 325 -6.17 -11.15 -0.41
C VAL A 325 -7.61 -11.47 -0.82
N PRO A 326 -8.53 -11.87 0.08
CA PRO A 326 -9.92 -12.07 -0.29
C PRO A 326 -10.58 -10.75 -0.72
N ASP A 327 -11.40 -10.77 -1.76
CA ASP A 327 -12.02 -9.56 -2.31
C ASP A 327 -12.80 -8.76 -1.27
N CYS A 328 -13.52 -9.44 -0.35
CA CYS A 328 -14.25 -8.78 0.72
C CYS A 328 -13.31 -8.03 1.70
N PHE A 329 -12.14 -8.62 1.99
CA PHE A 329 -11.12 -7.98 2.82
C PHE A 329 -10.45 -6.83 2.07
N ALA A 330 -10.10 -7.02 0.80
CA ALA A 330 -9.50 -5.98 -0.04
C ALA A 330 -10.38 -4.72 -0.10
N ALA A 331 -11.67 -4.92 -0.39
CA ALA A 331 -12.67 -3.85 -0.44
C ALA A 331 -12.81 -3.13 0.91
N ALA A 332 -12.90 -3.89 2.00
CA ALA A 332 -13.00 -3.32 3.34
C ALA A 332 -11.74 -2.56 3.76
N PHE A 333 -10.56 -3.10 3.41
CA PHE A 333 -9.26 -2.53 3.73
C PHE A 333 -9.05 -1.21 3.00
N ALA A 334 -9.25 -1.17 1.67
CA ALA A 334 -9.13 0.06 0.89
C ALA A 334 -10.10 1.14 1.36
N LYS A 335 -11.36 0.78 1.65
CA LYS A 335 -12.32 1.71 2.24
C LYS A 335 -11.79 2.32 3.54
N LYS A 336 -11.32 1.49 4.47
CA LYS A 336 -10.84 1.96 5.78
C LYS A 336 -9.59 2.83 5.62
N PHE A 337 -8.68 2.44 4.73
CA PHE A 337 -7.50 3.24 4.39
C PHE A 337 -7.89 4.62 3.86
N TYR A 338 -8.74 4.70 2.84
CA TYR A 338 -9.13 6.00 2.27
C TYR A 338 -9.90 6.86 3.26
N ALA A 339 -10.70 6.27 4.15
CA ALA A 339 -11.33 7.02 5.24
C ALA A 339 -10.26 7.64 6.17
N CYS A 340 -9.29 6.86 6.62
CA CYS A 340 -8.19 7.37 7.46
C CYS A 340 -7.33 8.42 6.75
N PHE A 341 -7.03 8.23 5.46
CA PHE A 341 -6.15 9.10 4.68
C PHE A 341 -6.82 10.40 4.23
N LEU A 342 -8.04 10.32 3.68
CA LEU A 342 -8.72 11.47 3.08
C LEU A 342 -9.54 12.29 4.07
N GLN A 343 -10.07 11.65 5.12
CA GLN A 343 -10.95 12.32 6.09
C GLN A 343 -10.22 12.66 7.39
N GLY A 344 -8.99 12.17 7.57
CA GLY A 344 -8.20 12.42 8.77
C GLY A 344 -8.73 11.72 10.02
N GLU A 345 -8.17 12.11 11.17
CA GLU A 345 -8.54 11.62 12.49
C GLU A 345 -9.16 12.75 13.31
N VAL A 346 -10.31 12.48 13.94
CA VAL A 346 -10.91 13.43 14.89
C VAL A 346 -10.15 13.33 16.21
N VAL A 347 -9.41 14.38 16.55
CA VAL A 347 -8.67 14.52 17.80
C VAL A 347 -9.29 15.62 18.64
N GLU A 348 -9.21 15.48 19.96
CA GLU A 348 -9.57 16.56 20.88
C GLU A 348 -8.33 17.42 21.14
N ASP A 349 -8.47 18.72 21.02
CA ASP A 349 -7.41 19.66 21.33
C ASP A 349 -7.23 19.73 22.86
N ASP A 350 -6.05 19.34 23.34
CA ASP A 350 -5.76 19.24 24.79
C ASP A 350 -5.92 20.56 25.55
N VAL A 351 -5.85 21.70 24.86
CA VAL A 351 -5.92 23.04 25.47
C VAL A 351 -7.35 23.57 25.49
N THR A 352 -8.09 23.38 24.40
CA THR A 352 -9.41 23.99 24.18
C THR A 352 -10.58 23.02 24.33
N GLY A 353 -10.32 21.71 24.38
CA GLY A 353 -11.33 20.65 24.36
C GLY A 353 -12.10 20.56 23.05
N GLN A 354 -11.68 21.27 22.00
CA GLN A 354 -12.37 21.27 20.72
C GLN A 354 -11.99 20.06 19.87
N LYS A 355 -12.97 19.48 19.20
CA LYS A 355 -12.70 18.42 18.21
C LYS A 355 -12.17 19.04 16.93
N LEU A 356 -10.95 18.67 16.58
CA LEU A 356 -10.27 19.04 15.34
C LEU A 356 -10.06 17.79 14.49
N VAL A 357 -10.02 17.97 13.18
CA VAL A 357 -9.61 16.90 12.27
C VAL A 357 -8.14 17.07 11.96
N ARG A 358 -7.33 16.08 12.32
CA ARG A 358 -5.91 16.01 12.03
C ARG A 358 -5.69 15.24 10.73
N LEU A 359 -4.93 15.83 9.80
CA LEU A 359 -4.48 15.11 8.60
C LEU A 359 -3.58 13.94 8.98
N THR A 360 -3.86 12.79 8.37
CA THR A 360 -3.10 11.56 8.58
C THR A 360 -2.08 11.40 7.46
N SER A 361 -0.83 11.06 7.77
CA SER A 361 0.10 10.63 6.74
C SER A 361 -0.30 9.27 6.18
N ILE A 362 0.20 8.91 5.01
CA ILE A 362 -0.10 7.63 4.35
C ILE A 362 0.37 6.45 5.20
N GLY A 363 1.53 6.57 5.84
CA GLY A 363 2.06 5.55 6.74
C GLY A 363 1.16 5.34 7.95
N GLU A 364 0.72 6.44 8.57
CA GLU A 364 -0.18 6.38 9.73
C GLU A 364 -1.57 5.86 9.33
N ALA A 365 -2.11 6.27 8.17
CA ALA A 365 -3.38 5.76 7.66
C ALA A 365 -3.33 4.24 7.42
N LEU A 366 -2.22 3.72 6.89
CA LEU A 366 -2.00 2.29 6.75
C LEU A 366 -1.91 1.58 8.11
N ARG A 367 -1.09 2.10 9.04
CA ARG A 367 -0.95 1.53 10.38
C ARG A 367 -2.28 1.45 11.12
N GLN A 368 -3.04 2.55 11.13
CA GLN A 368 -4.38 2.62 11.72
C GLN A 368 -5.34 1.61 11.06
N THR A 369 -5.25 1.44 9.75
CA THR A 369 -6.06 0.46 9.02
C THR A 369 -5.71 -0.97 9.45
N ARG A 370 -4.41 -1.32 9.53
CA ARG A 370 -3.96 -2.64 10.01
C ARG A 370 -4.43 -2.90 11.45
N CYS A 371 -4.24 -1.95 12.36
CA CYS A 371 -4.70 -2.07 13.74
C CYS A 371 -6.23 -2.18 13.84
N TYR A 372 -6.99 -1.50 12.99
CA TYR A 372 -8.45 -1.60 12.96
C TYR A 372 -8.91 -3.04 12.65
N PHE A 373 -8.34 -3.67 11.61
CA PHE A 373 -8.70 -5.04 11.26
C PHE A 373 -8.26 -6.06 12.30
N LEU A 374 -7.09 -5.86 12.90
CA LEU A 374 -6.66 -6.69 14.00
C LEU A 374 -7.63 -6.60 15.19
N LYS A 375 -7.88 -5.38 15.69
CA LYS A 375 -8.62 -5.18 16.94
C LYS A 375 -10.13 -5.44 16.82
N LYS A 376 -10.71 -5.11 15.66
CA LYS A 376 -12.17 -5.20 15.47
C LYS A 376 -12.61 -6.50 14.81
N HIS A 377 -11.75 -7.06 13.96
CA HIS A 377 -12.11 -8.21 13.12
C HIS A 377 -11.22 -9.44 13.41
N ASN A 378 -10.31 -9.36 14.39
CA ASN A 378 -9.32 -10.39 14.68
C ASN A 378 -8.54 -10.80 13.42
N ASN A 379 -8.29 -9.86 12.51
CA ASN A 379 -7.74 -10.18 11.19
C ASN A 379 -6.39 -9.49 10.96
N PRO A 380 -5.27 -10.22 11.13
CA PRO A 380 -3.92 -9.67 10.93
C PRO A 380 -3.51 -9.57 9.46
N LEU A 381 -4.36 -9.97 8.50
CA LEU A 381 -4.03 -9.96 7.05
C LEU A 381 -3.68 -8.57 6.52
N GLY A 382 -4.01 -7.50 7.25
CA GLY A 382 -3.56 -6.14 6.94
C GLY A 382 -2.04 -5.98 6.88
N LEU A 383 -1.28 -6.84 7.57
CA LEU A 383 0.19 -6.87 7.49
C LEU A 383 0.71 -7.20 6.08
N ALA A 384 -0.12 -7.79 5.21
CA ALA A 384 0.26 -8.04 3.82
C ALA A 384 0.34 -6.77 2.97
N TYR A 385 -0.22 -5.64 3.41
CA TYR A 385 -0.17 -4.38 2.66
C TYR A 385 1.11 -3.63 2.96
N GLY A 386 1.91 -3.35 1.94
CA GLY A 386 3.14 -2.58 2.02
C GLY A 386 3.06 -1.20 1.37
N LEU A 387 3.86 -0.26 1.89
CA LEU A 387 4.00 1.10 1.38
C LEU A 387 5.31 1.25 0.59
N TYR A 388 5.23 1.88 -0.59
CA TYR A 388 6.35 2.29 -1.43
C TYR A 388 6.29 3.80 -1.65
N SER A 389 6.87 4.53 -0.70
CA SER A 389 6.91 5.99 -0.56
C SER A 389 7.46 6.30 0.82
N PRO A 390 8.08 7.46 1.05
CA PRO A 390 8.23 8.01 2.39
C PRO A 390 6.91 8.00 3.17
N ALA A 391 6.98 7.71 4.46
CA ALA A 391 5.80 7.49 5.30
C ALA A 391 5.01 8.77 5.62
N HIS A 392 5.63 9.94 5.40
CA HIS A 392 5.04 11.25 5.68
C HIS A 392 4.14 11.81 4.58
N TYR A 393 4.12 11.19 3.39
CA TYR A 393 3.24 11.64 2.31
C TYR A 393 1.80 11.79 2.79
N ARG A 394 1.16 12.94 2.57
CA ARG A 394 -0.15 13.29 3.14
C ARG A 394 -0.97 14.17 2.20
N LEU A 395 -2.22 14.49 2.51
CA LEU A 395 -2.93 15.54 1.76
C LEU A 395 -2.36 16.93 2.04
N ALA A 396 -2.34 17.82 1.04
CA ALA A 396 -1.93 19.22 1.23
C ALA A 396 -2.89 20.02 2.13
N ALA A 397 -4.19 19.69 2.09
CA ALA A 397 -5.22 20.29 2.93
C ALA A 397 -6.38 19.32 3.13
N LEU A 398 -7.16 19.51 4.20
CA LEU A 398 -8.42 18.80 4.37
C LEU A 398 -9.47 19.28 3.35
N PRO A 399 -10.33 18.38 2.85
CA PRO A 399 -11.55 18.76 2.14
C PRO A 399 -12.34 19.78 2.99
N THR A 400 -12.61 20.98 2.46
CA THR A 400 -13.53 21.90 3.15
C THR A 400 -14.94 21.32 3.02
N PRO A 401 -15.64 21.00 4.12
CA PRO A 401 -16.97 20.42 4.04
C PRO A 401 -17.90 21.37 3.27
N MET A 402 -18.79 20.81 2.45
CA MET A 402 -19.88 21.61 1.87
C MET A 402 -20.66 22.29 3.01
N ALA A 403 -20.89 23.60 2.90
CA ALA A 403 -21.92 24.25 3.68
C ALA A 403 -23.26 23.60 3.29
N ALA A 404 -23.94 23.01 4.29
CA ALA A 404 -25.21 22.31 4.11
C ALA A 404 -26.32 23.24 3.60
#